data_AF-A0A4Q3AD84-F1
#
_entry.id   AF-A0A4Q3AD84-F1
#
_cell.length_a   1.000
_cell.length_b   1.000
_cell.length_c   1.000
_cell.angle_alpha   90.00
_cell.angle_beta   90.00
_cell.angle_gamma   90.00
#
_symmetry.space_group_name_H-M   'P 1'
#
loop_
_entity.id
_entity.type
_entity.pdbx_description
1 polymer ?
#
loop_
_entity_poly.entity_id
_entity_poly.type
_entity_poly.pdbx_seq_one_letter_code
_entity_poly.pdbx_strand_id
1 'polypeptide(L)' 'MNTLLKTAALCATIASPAFAAPEIVLADFEKSTYEPWTATGEAFGPGPAQGALPGQMGVDGFRGKGLVNSFFNGDD' A
#
# COMPACT_ATOMS: atom_id res chain seq x y z
N MET A 1 30.51 -45.79 34.63
CA MET A 1 31.72 -44.97 34.40
C MET A 1 32.21 -45.23 32.98
N ASN A 2 32.59 -44.17 32.26
CA ASN A 2 33.25 -44.13 30.94
C ASN A 2 32.39 -43.75 29.71
N THR A 3 31.99 -42.48 29.70
CA THR A 3 32.41 -41.42 28.76
C THR A 3 32.84 -41.84 27.34
N LEU A 4 32.12 -41.38 26.31
CA LEU A 4 32.58 -40.31 25.39
C LEU A 4 31.66 -40.21 24.15
N LEU A 5 30.84 -39.16 24.18
CA LEU A 5 30.18 -38.53 23.04
C LEU A 5 31.17 -38.32 21.88
N LYS A 6 30.81 -38.77 20.67
CA LYS A 6 31.32 -38.20 19.42
C LYS A 6 30.20 -37.35 18.82
N THR A 7 30.22 -36.08 19.20
CA THR A 7 29.26 -35.06 18.81
C THR A 7 29.38 -34.80 17.31
N ALA A 8 28.42 -35.29 16.52
CA ALA A 8 28.15 -34.72 15.21
C ALA A 8 27.38 -33.42 15.46
N ALA A 9 28.08 -32.28 15.39
CA ALA A 9 27.43 -30.97 15.44
C ALA A 9 26.62 -30.80 14.13
N LEU A 10 25.36 -31.23 14.19
CA LEU A 10 24.36 -30.94 13.17
C LEU A 10 24.23 -29.41 13.10
N CYS A 11 24.72 -28.83 12.02
CA CYS A 11 24.57 -27.41 11.72
C CYS A 11 23.09 -27.17 11.39
N ALA A 12 22.25 -27.03 12.43
CA ALA A 12 20.86 -26.65 12.28
C ALA A 12 20.84 -25.17 11.91
N THR A 13 20.72 -24.89 10.61
CA THR A 13 20.37 -23.55 10.12
C THR A 13 19.02 -23.19 10.71
N ILE A 14 19.02 -22.27 11.67
CA ILE A 14 17.79 -21.73 12.25
C ILE A 14 17.15 -20.88 11.15
N ALA A 15 16.07 -21.35 10.55
CA ALA A 15 15.28 -20.54 9.63
C ALA A 15 14.55 -19.48 10.46
N SER A 16 14.99 -18.23 10.40
CA SER A 16 14.29 -17.13 11.05
C SER A 16 12.91 -16.94 10.41
N PRO A 17 11.81 -16.87 11.17
CA PRO A 17 10.52 -16.52 10.62
C PRO A 17 10.60 -15.09 10.07
N ALA A 18 10.30 -14.92 8.79
CA ALA A 18 10.16 -13.60 8.20
C ALA A 18 8.86 -12.97 8.70
N PHE A 19 8.96 -11.95 9.56
CA PHE A 19 7.83 -11.10 9.90
C PHE A 19 7.66 -10.04 8.82
N ALA A 20 6.45 -9.89 8.30
CA ALA A 20 6.12 -8.74 7.48
C ALA A 20 6.32 -7.47 8.31
N ALA A 21 6.87 -6.43 7.67
CA ALA A 21 6.91 -5.11 8.28
C ALA A 21 5.47 -4.65 8.61
N PRO A 22 5.28 -3.82 9.65
CA PRO A 22 3.97 -3.24 9.94
C PRO A 22 3.43 -2.49 8.71
N GLU A 23 2.11 -2.50 8.55
CA GLU A 23 1.43 -1.70 7.54
C GLU A 23 1.70 -0.21 7.81
N ILE A 24 2.08 0.52 6.75
CA ILE A 24 2.31 1.96 6.81
C ILE A 24 1.29 2.62 5.89
N VAL A 25 0.42 3.44 6.47
CA VAL A 25 -0.48 4.31 5.69
C VAL A 25 0.34 5.48 5.16
N LEU A 26 0.46 5.56 3.83
CA LEU A 26 1.20 6.63 3.17
C LEU A 26 0.36 7.91 3.05
N ALA A 27 -0.91 7.78 2.64
CA ALA A 27 -1.90 8.84 2.59
C ALA A 27 -3.30 8.21 2.65
N ASP A 28 -4.24 8.85 3.35
CA ASP A 28 -5.64 8.42 3.44
C ASP A 28 -6.54 9.08 2.37
N PHE A 29 -6.07 10.16 1.74
CA PHE A 29 -6.76 10.95 0.73
C PHE A 29 -8.08 11.58 1.21
N GLU A 30 -8.22 11.83 2.50
CA GLU A 30 -9.45 12.40 3.08
C GLU A 30 -9.52 13.94 3.03
N LYS A 31 -8.45 14.59 2.58
CA LYS A 31 -8.39 16.05 2.44
C LYS A 31 -8.91 16.51 1.08
N SER A 32 -9.23 17.81 0.98
CA SER A 32 -9.69 18.43 -0.26
C SER A 32 -8.60 18.59 -1.33
N THR A 33 -7.32 18.51 -0.96
CA THR A 33 -6.16 18.65 -1.85
C THR A 33 -5.14 17.55 -1.57
N TYR A 34 -4.14 17.40 -2.43
CA TYR A 34 -3.06 16.41 -2.27
C TYR A 34 -1.97 16.80 -1.27
N GLU A 35 -2.13 17.89 -0.51
CA GLU A 35 -1.13 18.35 0.45
C GLU A 35 -0.69 17.23 1.41
N PRO A 36 0.63 17.03 1.60
CA PRO A 36 1.74 17.92 1.23
C PRO A 36 2.32 17.68 -0.17
N TRP A 37 1.69 16.85 -0.99
CA TRP A 37 2.16 16.53 -2.35
C TRP A 37 1.59 17.48 -3.39
N THR A 38 2.36 17.67 -4.45
CA THR A 38 1.93 18.40 -5.64
C THR A 38 1.78 17.41 -6.79
N ALA A 39 0.55 17.26 -7.30
CA ALA A 39 0.32 16.51 -8.53
C ALA A 39 0.90 17.28 -9.72
N THR A 40 1.59 16.58 -10.63
CA THR A 40 2.08 17.14 -11.89
C THR A 40 1.26 16.59 -13.06
N GLY A 41 0.99 17.45 -14.05
CA GLY A 41 0.01 17.15 -15.09
C GLY A 41 -1.43 17.27 -14.58
N GLU A 42 -2.39 16.75 -15.36
CA GLU A 42 -3.83 16.95 -15.09
C GLU A 42 -4.59 15.68 -14.69
N ALA A 43 -4.00 14.49 -14.90
CA ALA A 43 -4.71 13.21 -14.79
C ALA A 43 -5.45 13.00 -13.46
N PHE A 44 -4.96 13.56 -12.35
CA PHE A 44 -5.52 13.34 -11.01
C PHE A 44 -6.35 14.52 -10.49
N GLY A 45 -6.56 15.54 -11.31
CA GLY A 45 -7.27 16.76 -10.93
C GLY A 45 -6.64 17.51 -9.74
N PRO A 46 -7.40 18.43 -9.12
CA PRO A 46 -6.89 19.28 -8.04
C PRO A 46 -6.82 18.59 -6.66
N GLY A 47 -7.43 17.41 -6.50
CA GLY A 47 -7.50 16.69 -5.24
C GLY A 47 -8.18 15.32 -5.39
N PRO A 48 -8.18 14.50 -4.32
CA PRO A 48 -8.80 13.19 -4.35
C PRO A 48 -10.27 13.22 -4.77
N ALA A 49 -10.66 12.29 -5.62
CA ALA A 49 -12.07 12.10 -5.96
C ALA A 49 -12.83 11.55 -4.75
N GLN A 50 -14.11 11.91 -4.62
CA GLN A 50 -14.98 11.44 -3.54
C GLN A 50 -15.92 10.30 -4.01
N GLY A 51 -15.39 9.41 -4.86
CA GLY A 51 -16.14 8.38 -5.57
C GLY A 51 -15.93 8.43 -7.09
N ALA A 52 -16.93 7.95 -7.83
CA ALA A 52 -16.92 7.99 -9.30
C ALA A 52 -17.04 9.43 -9.82
N LEU A 53 -16.33 9.72 -10.92
CA LEU A 53 -16.38 11.01 -11.62
C LEU A 53 -17.48 11.02 -12.71
N PRO A 54 -17.93 12.19 -13.19
CA PRO A 54 -18.92 12.27 -14.27
C PRO A 54 -18.47 11.49 -15.51
N GLY A 55 -19.35 10.65 -16.06
CA GLY A 55 -19.05 9.79 -17.22
C GLY A 55 -18.33 8.49 -16.88
N GLN A 56 -17.85 8.31 -15.65
CA GLN A 56 -17.18 7.10 -15.20
C GLN A 56 -18.20 6.01 -14.83
N MET A 57 -17.84 4.76 -15.05
CA MET A 57 -18.50 3.61 -14.40
C MET A 57 -18.37 3.71 -12.88
N GLY A 58 -19.22 2.97 -12.16
CA GLY A 58 -19.17 2.92 -10.68
C GLY A 58 -17.81 2.45 -10.17
N VAL A 59 -17.30 3.14 -9.14
CA VAL A 59 -16.03 2.82 -8.47
C VAL A 59 -16.33 2.37 -7.04
N ASP A 60 -15.91 1.14 -6.70
CA ASP A 60 -16.13 0.50 -5.40
C ASP A 60 -14.84 -0.13 -4.84
N GLY A 61 -14.92 -0.68 -3.63
CA GLY A 61 -13.80 -1.39 -2.99
C GLY A 61 -12.69 -0.51 -2.38
N PHE A 62 -12.74 0.82 -2.55
CA PHE A 62 -11.81 1.74 -1.87
C PHE A 62 -12.21 1.99 -0.41
N ARG A 63 -11.22 2.34 0.41
CA ARG A 63 -11.43 2.67 1.83
C ARG A 63 -11.55 4.18 2.00
N GLY A 64 -12.31 4.61 3.00
CA GLY A 64 -12.49 6.04 3.29
C GLY A 64 -13.49 6.69 2.34
N LYS A 65 -13.35 8.01 2.17
CA LYS A 65 -14.19 8.86 1.32
C LYS A 65 -13.44 9.35 0.09
N GLY A 66 -12.10 9.39 0.15
CA GLY A 66 -11.26 9.86 -0.94
C GLY A 66 -10.48 8.75 -1.65
N LEU A 67 -10.25 8.94 -2.95
CA LEU A 67 -9.34 8.12 -3.74
C LEU A 67 -8.60 8.96 -4.79
N VAL A 68 -7.37 8.58 -5.12
CA VAL A 68 -6.67 9.11 -6.29
C VAL A 68 -7.28 8.47 -7.53
N ASN A 69 -7.80 9.28 -8.44
CA ASN A 69 -8.54 8.81 -9.61
C ASN A 69 -8.01 9.50 -10.87
N SER A 70 -7.55 8.72 -11.85
CA SER A 70 -6.98 9.24 -13.10
C SER A 70 -8.00 9.56 -14.18
N PHE A 71 -9.29 9.32 -13.94
CA PHE A 71 -10.38 9.61 -14.88
C PHE A 71 -10.74 11.11 -14.93
N PHE A 72 -9.94 11.98 -14.30
CA PHE A 72 -10.16 13.42 -14.37
C PHE A 72 -10.03 13.88 -15.82
N ASN A 73 -10.99 14.68 -16.30
CA ASN A 73 -11.21 15.06 -17.69
C ASN A 73 -11.65 13.95 -18.66
N GLY A 74 -11.99 12.75 -18.17
CA GLY A 74 -12.52 11.65 -18.99
C GLY A 74 -11.44 10.83 -19.73
N ASP A 75 -11.88 9.91 -20.59
CA ASP A 75 -11.05 8.92 -21.30
C ASP A 75 -11.28 8.88 -22.82
N ASP A 76 -11.74 10.00 -23.40
CA ASP A 76 -12.01 10.16 -24.85
C ASP A 76 -10.82 9.78 -25.77
#